data_AF-A0A954G5I2-F1
#
_entry.id   AF-A0A954G5I2-F1
#
_cell.length_a   1.000
_cell.length_b   1.000
_cell.length_c   1.000
_cell.angle_alpha   90.00
_cell.angle_beta   90.00
_cell.angle_gamma   90.00
#
_symmetry.space_group_name_H-M   'P 1'
#
loop_
_entity.id
_entity.type
_entity.pdbx_description
1 polymer ?
#
loop_
_entity_poly.entity_id
_entity_poly.type
_entity_poly.pdbx_seq_one_letter_code
_entity_poly.pdbx_strand_id
1 'polypeptide(L)'
;NIELRSRTQVAGCYADHWAALVDDCKLTKLRSKATLVASGCFEQPAVFQNNDLPGVMLGSAAQRLMHLYAVKPCERAVVLAANSDGYRLALELDQAGVQVAAVIDLRSSPEETLYRDHVVEQGIPVYQQHAIYEALPTAGKTGVQAAVVCRLDDAGNVDLSSRVSIECDAIVMSVGWAPNASIFYQAGGRFEYNEQVEQLIPKADCPAGLFAAGRLNGVYDWIEQVADGTRAGLEAAAFLGNYSGSLPAAIVHRGTAPSHPYPIVAHPGKKNFVDLDEDLHLADFKNAHQEGFDNIELLKRYTTVGMGPSQGKLSNMNAVRILARLNQTGINETGTTTARPFYQPVPLKHLAGRRFHPQRRTPLDAWHNQAGALMIHAGAWLRPEYYQQTGKTREDCIYEEACNIRQNVGLIDVSTLGKLEICGPDAARFLERIYTGRFVKQKPGSLRYGLACDETGVIIEDGVIARIDDERFYVTATSSGAAAFYREMQRWAQIWEMDVTLVNATGQLAAMNIAGPHSRMVLQQLADSNLDAESFAYLSVRSARVAG
;
A
#
# COMPACT_ATOMS: atom_id res chain seq x y z
N ASN A 1 6.91 27.65 -3.84
CA ASN A 1 6.87 26.46 -2.95
C ASN A 1 5.70 25.53 -3.30
N ILE A 2 5.17 25.56 -4.52
CA ILE A 2 4.07 24.68 -4.96
C ILE A 2 4.65 23.71 -5.99
N GLU A 3 4.39 22.42 -5.80
CA GLU A 3 4.73 21.38 -6.77
C GLU A 3 3.44 20.71 -7.23
N LEU A 4 3.13 20.83 -8.52
CA LEU A 4 2.00 20.16 -9.14
C LEU A 4 2.47 18.87 -9.81
N ARG A 5 1.88 17.73 -9.42
CA ARG A 5 2.18 16.42 -10.01
C ARG A 5 0.94 15.85 -10.70
N SER A 6 0.83 16.07 -12.00
CA SER A 6 -0.17 15.40 -12.85
C SER A 6 0.24 13.94 -13.11
N ARG A 7 -0.72 13.09 -13.54
CA ARG A 7 -0.50 11.65 -13.80
C ARG A 7 0.19 10.93 -12.62
N THR A 8 -0.10 11.40 -11.41
CA THR A 8 0.43 10.85 -10.17
C THR A 8 -0.75 10.48 -9.29
N GLN A 9 -0.80 9.24 -8.88
CA GLN A 9 -1.84 8.71 -8.03
C GLN A 9 -1.34 8.61 -6.59
N VAL A 10 -2.14 9.05 -5.62
CA VAL A 10 -1.96 8.58 -4.24
C VAL A 10 -2.43 7.13 -4.18
N ALA A 11 -1.48 6.19 -4.13
CA ALA A 11 -1.75 4.76 -4.14
C ALA A 11 -2.19 4.24 -2.76
N GLY A 12 -1.73 4.88 -1.69
CA GLY A 12 -2.28 4.66 -0.36
C GLY A 12 -1.73 5.60 0.69
N CYS A 13 -2.47 5.72 1.79
CA CYS A 13 -2.09 6.48 2.99
C CYS A 13 -1.85 5.57 4.18
N TYR A 14 -0.92 5.97 5.04
CA TYR A 14 -0.45 5.22 6.20
C TYR A 14 -0.34 6.15 7.42
N ALA A 15 -0.02 5.57 8.58
CA ALA A 15 0.24 6.32 9.80
C ALA A 15 1.30 7.42 9.60
N ASP A 16 1.30 8.42 10.49
CA ASP A 16 2.25 9.53 10.50
C ASP A 16 2.30 10.38 9.21
N HIS A 17 1.14 10.54 8.57
CA HIS A 17 0.95 11.30 7.32
C HIS A 17 1.85 10.83 6.17
N TRP A 18 2.05 9.51 6.08
CA TRP A 18 2.77 8.89 4.97
C TRP A 18 1.82 8.58 3.82
N ALA A 19 2.25 8.93 2.60
CA ALA A 19 1.54 8.64 1.37
C ALA A 19 2.50 8.01 0.35
N ALA A 20 2.05 6.92 -0.29
CA ALA A 20 2.70 6.36 -1.47
C ALA A 20 2.13 7.05 -2.71
N LEU A 21 2.96 7.80 -3.42
CA LEU A 21 2.62 8.40 -4.71
C LEU A 21 3.16 7.50 -5.82
N VAL A 22 2.34 7.16 -6.81
CA VAL A 22 2.74 6.32 -7.94
C VAL A 22 2.50 7.10 -9.22
N ASP A 23 3.54 7.21 -10.03
CA ASP A 23 3.49 7.71 -11.41
C ASP A 23 3.88 6.57 -12.38
N ASP A 24 3.95 6.88 -13.67
CA ASP A 24 4.25 5.91 -14.73
C ASP A 24 5.63 5.22 -14.56
N CYS A 25 6.54 5.83 -13.80
CA CYS A 25 7.95 5.44 -13.72
C CYS A 25 8.35 4.89 -12.35
N LYS A 26 7.73 5.36 -11.25
CA LYS A 26 8.21 5.09 -9.90
C LYS A 26 7.12 5.21 -8.83
N LEU A 27 7.46 4.67 -7.66
CA LEU A 27 6.80 4.98 -6.40
C LEU A 27 7.64 6.03 -5.65
N THR A 28 7.01 7.14 -5.28
CA THR A 28 7.56 8.16 -4.40
C THR A 28 6.94 8.06 -3.02
N LYS A 29 7.82 8.08 -2.03
CA LYS A 29 7.52 8.04 -0.60
C LYS A 29 7.40 9.48 -0.09
N LEU A 30 6.18 9.95 0.20
CA LEU A 30 5.92 11.31 0.69
C LEU A 30 5.46 11.26 2.15
N ARG A 31 6.04 12.11 2.99
CA ARG A 31 5.51 12.42 4.33
C ARG A 31 5.06 13.87 4.34
N SER A 32 3.78 14.11 4.59
CA SER A 32 3.22 15.47 4.72
C SER A 32 3.11 15.87 6.19
N LYS A 33 3.00 17.18 6.46
CA LYS A 33 2.62 17.68 7.79
C LYS A 33 1.11 17.85 7.94
N ALA A 34 0.42 18.04 6.82
CA ALA A 34 -1.03 18.13 6.69
C ALA A 34 -1.44 17.53 5.34
N THR A 35 -2.62 16.94 5.29
CA THR A 35 -3.18 16.29 4.09
C THR A 35 -4.59 16.81 3.86
N LEU A 36 -4.84 17.41 2.70
CA LEU A 36 -6.16 17.79 2.23
C LEU A 36 -6.58 16.82 1.11
N VAL A 37 -7.72 16.15 1.28
CA VAL A 37 -8.28 15.22 0.30
C VAL A 37 -9.45 15.88 -0.42
N ALA A 38 -9.29 16.11 -1.73
CA ALA A 38 -10.33 16.63 -2.62
C ALA A 38 -10.57 15.65 -3.77
N SER A 39 -10.84 14.38 -3.43
CA SER A 39 -10.91 13.25 -4.37
C SER A 39 -12.23 13.15 -5.15
N GLY A 40 -13.21 14.00 -4.83
CA GLY A 40 -14.52 14.02 -5.48
C GLY A 40 -15.40 12.80 -5.14
N CYS A 41 -16.27 12.46 -6.08
CA CYS A 41 -17.23 11.36 -5.99
C CYS A 41 -17.25 10.52 -7.28
N PHE A 42 -17.74 9.30 -7.18
CA PHE A 42 -18.13 8.45 -8.30
C PHE A 42 -19.64 8.54 -8.51
N GLU A 43 -20.09 8.59 -9.75
CA GLU A 43 -21.51 8.44 -10.06
C GLU A 43 -21.94 6.99 -9.85
N GLN A 44 -23.14 6.79 -9.31
CA GLN A 44 -23.69 5.46 -9.00
C GLN A 44 -24.65 5.01 -10.09
N PRO A 45 -24.62 3.73 -10.50
CA PRO A 45 -25.59 3.19 -11.42
C PRO A 45 -26.94 2.96 -10.75
N ALA A 46 -28.02 3.09 -11.52
CA ALA A 46 -29.33 2.55 -11.17
C ALA A 46 -29.37 1.04 -11.45
N VAL A 47 -30.20 0.34 -10.68
CA VAL A 47 -30.42 -1.11 -10.85
C VAL A 47 -31.82 -1.33 -11.42
N PHE A 48 -31.90 -2.01 -12.56
CA PHE A 48 -33.13 -2.41 -13.24
C PHE A 48 -32.84 -3.62 -14.16
N GLN A 49 -33.86 -4.19 -14.79
CA GLN A 49 -33.67 -5.38 -15.63
C GLN A 49 -32.82 -5.07 -16.88
N ASN A 50 -31.79 -5.89 -17.11
CA ASN A 50 -30.80 -5.79 -18.19
C ASN A 50 -30.02 -4.46 -18.18
N ASN A 51 -29.70 -3.92 -17.00
CA ASN A 51 -28.88 -2.73 -16.85
C ASN A 51 -27.37 -2.94 -17.17
N ASP A 52 -26.99 -4.14 -17.62
CA ASP A 52 -25.64 -4.51 -18.09
C ASP A 52 -25.46 -4.34 -19.62
N LEU A 53 -26.55 -4.09 -20.36
CA LEU A 53 -26.49 -4.07 -21.82
C LEU A 53 -25.56 -2.96 -22.34
N PRO A 54 -24.79 -3.23 -23.42
CA PRO A 54 -24.07 -2.16 -24.12
C PRO A 54 -25.03 -1.03 -24.53
N GLY A 55 -24.65 0.22 -24.27
CA GLY A 55 -25.52 1.39 -24.44
C GLY A 55 -26.14 1.88 -23.12
N VAL A 56 -26.17 1.05 -22.07
CA VAL A 56 -26.44 1.52 -20.71
C VAL A 56 -25.16 2.10 -20.12
N MET A 57 -25.18 3.38 -19.72
CA MET A 57 -23.98 4.06 -19.20
C MET A 57 -24.29 5.17 -18.20
N LEU A 58 -23.27 5.55 -17.42
CA LEU A 58 -23.33 6.69 -16.50
C LEU A 58 -23.32 8.03 -17.27
N GLY A 59 -24.02 9.03 -16.73
CA GLY A 59 -24.07 10.38 -17.28
C GLY A 59 -22.70 11.03 -17.39
N SER A 60 -21.90 10.94 -16.34
CA SER A 60 -20.51 11.40 -16.32
C SER A 60 -19.61 10.69 -17.33
N ALA A 61 -19.90 9.43 -17.67
CA ALA A 61 -19.19 8.72 -18.73
C ALA A 61 -19.57 9.26 -20.12
N ALA A 62 -20.87 9.48 -20.38
CA ALA A 62 -21.33 10.12 -21.62
C ALA A 62 -20.78 11.54 -21.78
N GLN A 63 -20.81 12.34 -20.71
CA GLN A 63 -20.19 13.67 -20.68
C GLN A 63 -18.70 13.62 -20.99
N ARG A 64 -17.98 12.63 -20.47
CA ARG A 64 -16.55 12.46 -20.77
C ARG A 64 -16.32 12.11 -22.24
N LEU A 65 -17.15 11.24 -22.83
CA LEU A 65 -17.10 10.95 -24.27
C LEU A 65 -17.27 12.23 -25.10
N MET A 66 -18.29 13.03 -24.80
CA MET A 66 -18.58 14.26 -25.54
C MET A 66 -17.53 15.34 -25.31
N HIS A 67 -17.28 15.73 -24.06
CA HIS A 67 -16.51 16.94 -23.75
C HIS A 67 -15.00 16.73 -23.73
N LEU A 68 -14.52 15.53 -23.38
CA LEU A 68 -13.08 15.24 -23.34
C LEU A 68 -12.58 14.55 -24.61
N TYR A 69 -13.39 13.69 -25.21
CA TYR A 69 -12.97 12.88 -26.36
C TYR A 69 -13.65 13.27 -27.68
N ALA A 70 -14.59 14.22 -27.68
CA ALA A 70 -15.36 14.62 -28.86
C ALA A 70 -16.06 13.43 -29.57
N VAL A 71 -16.51 12.45 -28.77
CA VAL A 71 -17.23 11.25 -29.24
C VAL A 71 -18.70 11.40 -28.89
N LYS A 72 -19.55 11.32 -29.92
CA LYS A 72 -21.00 11.19 -29.75
C LYS A 72 -21.31 9.82 -29.11
N PRO A 73 -21.94 9.75 -27.92
CA PRO A 73 -22.05 8.51 -27.18
C PRO A 73 -23.04 7.50 -27.77
N CYS A 74 -24.05 7.99 -28.50
CA CYS A 74 -25.16 7.22 -29.07
C CYS A 74 -25.96 8.11 -30.05
N GLU A 75 -26.88 7.54 -30.83
CA GLU A 75 -27.75 8.31 -31.73
C GLU A 75 -29.03 8.80 -31.03
N ARG A 76 -29.65 7.97 -30.18
CA ARG A 76 -30.92 8.25 -29.51
C ARG A 76 -30.94 7.74 -28.07
N ALA A 77 -30.92 8.67 -27.12
CA ALA A 77 -30.82 8.35 -25.69
C ALA A 77 -32.14 8.50 -24.93
N VAL A 78 -32.39 7.60 -23.98
CA VAL A 78 -33.27 7.87 -22.84
C VAL A 78 -32.40 8.25 -21.64
N VAL A 79 -32.73 9.37 -20.98
CA VAL A 79 -32.00 9.83 -19.79
C VAL A 79 -32.76 9.46 -18.53
N LEU A 80 -32.12 8.72 -17.63
CA LEU A 80 -32.65 8.45 -16.29
C LEU A 80 -32.08 9.48 -15.30
N ALA A 81 -32.93 10.31 -14.72
CA ALA A 81 -32.56 11.37 -13.80
C ALA A 81 -33.11 11.09 -12.39
N ALA A 82 -32.33 11.47 -11.38
CA ALA A 82 -32.81 11.60 -10.01
C ALA A 82 -32.28 12.86 -9.31
N ASN A 83 -31.70 13.77 -10.09
CA ASN A 83 -31.08 15.01 -9.69
C ASN A 83 -31.11 15.99 -10.86
N SER A 84 -30.72 17.25 -10.63
CA SER A 84 -30.64 18.28 -11.66
C SER A 84 -29.54 18.01 -12.71
N ASP A 85 -28.49 17.27 -12.35
CA ASP A 85 -27.44 16.83 -13.27
C ASP A 85 -28.00 15.97 -14.42
N GLY A 86 -29.03 15.17 -14.19
CA GLY A 86 -29.71 14.40 -15.25
C GLY A 86 -30.38 15.28 -16.31
N TYR A 87 -30.99 16.40 -15.90
CA TYR A 87 -31.56 17.36 -16.86
C TYR A 87 -30.47 18.10 -17.64
N ARG A 88 -29.40 18.53 -16.96
CA ARG A 88 -28.22 19.12 -17.62
C ARG A 88 -27.62 18.16 -18.65
N LEU A 89 -27.47 16.90 -18.29
CA LEU A 89 -26.99 15.84 -19.18
C LEU A 89 -27.86 15.70 -20.43
N ALA A 90 -29.19 15.76 -20.30
CA ALA A 90 -30.09 15.71 -21.45
C ALA A 90 -29.84 16.87 -22.42
N LEU A 91 -29.70 18.09 -21.92
CA LEU A 91 -29.39 19.27 -22.74
C LEU A 91 -28.01 19.14 -23.42
N GLU A 92 -27.01 18.62 -22.72
CA GLU A 92 -25.67 18.43 -23.28
C GLU A 92 -25.65 17.33 -24.36
N LEU A 93 -26.43 16.26 -24.20
CA LEU A 93 -26.62 15.24 -25.22
C LEU A 93 -27.27 15.83 -26.48
N ASP A 94 -28.34 16.61 -26.32
CA ASP A 94 -29.01 17.31 -27.43
C ASP A 94 -28.05 18.25 -28.17
N GLN A 95 -27.28 19.05 -27.44
CA GLN A 95 -26.25 19.94 -28.02
C GLN A 95 -25.14 19.18 -28.76
N ALA A 96 -24.81 17.97 -28.32
CA ALA A 96 -23.86 17.08 -29.01
C ALA A 96 -24.49 16.34 -30.22
N GLY A 97 -25.75 16.62 -30.54
CA GLY A 97 -26.48 16.03 -31.67
C GLY A 97 -27.06 14.64 -31.39
N VAL A 98 -27.16 14.23 -30.12
CA VAL A 98 -27.89 13.02 -29.71
C VAL A 98 -29.37 13.34 -29.64
N GLN A 99 -30.22 12.50 -30.24
CA GLN A 99 -31.66 12.66 -30.10
C GLN A 99 -32.11 12.20 -28.71
N VAL A 100 -32.43 13.12 -27.81
CA VAL A 100 -32.97 12.75 -26.49
C VAL A 100 -34.44 12.35 -26.63
N ALA A 101 -34.71 11.06 -26.49
CA ALA A 101 -36.03 10.47 -26.64
C ALA A 101 -36.97 10.87 -25.50
N ALA A 102 -36.46 10.87 -24.27
CA ALA A 102 -37.17 11.25 -23.06
C ALA A 102 -36.21 11.41 -21.88
N VAL A 103 -36.63 12.20 -20.89
CA VAL A 103 -36.06 12.22 -19.54
C VAL A 103 -37.03 11.54 -18.59
N ILE A 104 -36.54 10.55 -17.86
CA ILE A 104 -37.28 9.76 -16.87
C ILE A 104 -36.79 10.22 -15.49
N ASP A 105 -37.62 10.94 -14.73
CA ASP A 105 -37.25 11.40 -13.40
C ASP A 105 -37.86 10.50 -12.33
N LEU A 106 -37.00 9.87 -11.51
CA LEU A 106 -37.41 9.00 -10.40
C LEU A 106 -38.21 9.74 -9.33
N ARG A 107 -38.05 11.06 -9.21
CA ARG A 107 -38.64 11.85 -8.14
C ARG A 107 -40.11 12.16 -8.42
N SER A 108 -40.91 12.11 -7.35
CA SER A 108 -42.30 12.58 -7.36
C SER A 108 -42.41 14.11 -7.40
N SER A 109 -41.45 14.79 -6.78
CA SER A 109 -41.29 16.25 -6.82
C SER A 109 -39.88 16.57 -7.32
N PRO A 110 -39.71 16.73 -8.65
CA PRO A 110 -38.42 17.10 -9.21
C PRO A 110 -38.08 18.54 -8.84
N GLU A 111 -36.79 18.80 -8.70
CA GLU A 111 -36.27 20.12 -8.39
C GLU A 111 -36.65 21.13 -9.48
N GLU A 112 -37.20 22.28 -9.08
CA GLU A 112 -37.43 23.42 -9.96
C GLU A 112 -36.08 24.03 -10.34
N THR A 113 -35.58 23.65 -11.51
CA THR A 113 -34.29 24.11 -12.03
C THR A 113 -34.46 24.64 -13.44
N LEU A 114 -33.62 25.63 -13.77
CA LEU A 114 -33.53 26.14 -15.14
C LEU A 114 -33.29 25.01 -16.14
N TYR A 115 -32.47 24.00 -15.80
CA TYR A 115 -32.22 22.86 -16.69
C TYR A 115 -33.50 22.09 -17.03
N ARG A 116 -34.37 21.84 -16.05
CA ARG A 116 -35.64 21.16 -16.29
C ARG A 116 -36.52 21.99 -17.24
N ASP A 117 -36.61 23.29 -16.99
CA ASP A 117 -37.44 24.18 -17.82
C ASP A 117 -36.94 24.21 -19.27
N HIS A 118 -35.63 24.29 -19.48
CA HIS A 118 -35.03 24.24 -20.82
C HIS A 118 -35.26 22.90 -21.53
N VAL A 119 -35.21 21.77 -20.81
CA VAL A 119 -35.54 20.44 -21.39
C VAL A 119 -36.99 20.43 -21.91
N VAL A 120 -37.92 20.99 -21.14
CA VAL A 120 -39.34 21.09 -21.55
C VAL A 120 -39.52 22.06 -22.71
N GLU A 121 -38.84 23.21 -22.72
CA GLU A 121 -38.87 24.19 -23.81
C GLU A 121 -38.32 23.65 -25.12
N GLN A 122 -37.32 22.76 -25.07
CA GLN A 122 -36.80 22.04 -26.24
C GLN A 122 -37.75 20.94 -26.75
N GLY A 123 -38.88 20.71 -26.06
CA GLY A 123 -39.86 19.70 -26.44
C GLY A 123 -39.45 18.26 -26.10
N ILE A 124 -38.44 18.07 -25.24
CA ILE A 124 -38.02 16.75 -24.79
C ILE A 124 -39.05 16.24 -23.76
N PRO A 125 -39.67 15.06 -23.97
CA PRO A 125 -40.65 14.53 -23.02
C PRO A 125 -40.04 14.24 -21.66
N VAL A 126 -40.71 14.68 -20.58
CA VAL A 126 -40.32 14.42 -19.19
C VAL A 126 -41.37 13.55 -18.50
N TYR A 127 -40.99 12.34 -18.11
CA TYR A 127 -41.80 11.42 -17.32
C TYR A 127 -41.42 11.52 -15.85
N GLN A 128 -42.21 12.26 -15.07
CA GLN A 128 -41.99 12.46 -13.63
C GLN A 128 -42.56 11.32 -12.81
N GLN A 129 -41.94 10.97 -11.69
CA GLN A 129 -42.32 9.82 -10.87
C GLN A 129 -42.34 8.53 -11.70
N HIS A 130 -41.34 8.35 -12.57
CA HIS A 130 -41.19 7.16 -13.39
C HIS A 130 -39.80 6.56 -13.21
N ALA A 131 -39.69 5.26 -13.43
CA ALA A 131 -38.42 4.54 -13.46
C ALA A 131 -38.27 3.75 -14.75
N ILE A 132 -37.03 3.46 -15.12
CA ILE A 132 -36.75 2.42 -16.11
C ILE A 132 -36.94 1.07 -15.43
N TYR A 133 -37.90 0.30 -15.92
CA TYR A 133 -38.22 -1.03 -15.43
C TYR A 133 -37.34 -2.11 -16.10
N GLU A 134 -37.12 -1.96 -17.42
CA GLU A 134 -36.31 -2.89 -18.21
C GLU A 134 -35.65 -2.17 -19.41
N ALA A 135 -34.39 -2.50 -19.69
CA ALA A 135 -33.78 -2.24 -21.00
C ALA A 135 -34.01 -3.42 -21.93
N LEU A 136 -34.61 -3.16 -23.10
CA LEU A 136 -34.83 -4.18 -24.12
C LEU A 136 -33.56 -4.35 -24.96
N PRO A 137 -33.03 -5.57 -25.11
CA PRO A 137 -31.86 -5.82 -25.95
C PRO A 137 -32.25 -5.82 -27.43
N THR A 138 -31.30 -5.43 -28.29
CA THR A 138 -31.37 -5.74 -29.72
C THR A 138 -31.46 -7.25 -29.96
N ALA A 139 -31.89 -7.68 -31.16
CA ALA A 139 -32.01 -9.10 -31.51
C ALA A 139 -30.71 -9.90 -31.28
N GLY A 140 -29.54 -9.27 -31.48
CA GLY A 140 -28.23 -9.87 -31.23
C GLY A 140 -27.72 -9.75 -29.79
N LYS A 141 -28.45 -9.06 -28.90
CA LYS A 141 -28.04 -8.73 -27.51
C LYS A 141 -26.72 -7.96 -27.41
N THR A 142 -26.40 -7.17 -28.43
CA THR A 142 -25.17 -6.37 -28.50
C THR A 142 -25.41 -4.89 -28.19
N GLY A 143 -26.62 -4.54 -27.76
CA GLY A 143 -27.00 -3.16 -27.51
C GLY A 143 -28.42 -3.03 -26.97
N VAL A 144 -28.79 -1.83 -26.52
CA VAL A 144 -30.17 -1.45 -26.19
C VAL A 144 -30.95 -1.14 -27.48
N GLN A 145 -32.24 -1.51 -27.52
CA GLN A 145 -33.17 -1.10 -28.59
C GLN A 145 -34.32 -0.21 -28.07
N ALA A 146 -34.63 -0.32 -26.77
CA ALA A 146 -35.66 0.49 -26.12
C ALA A 146 -35.53 0.44 -24.60
N ALA A 147 -36.08 1.44 -23.92
CA ALA A 147 -36.29 1.46 -22.48
C ALA A 147 -37.78 1.29 -22.19
N VAL A 148 -38.14 0.34 -21.31
CA VAL A 148 -39.48 0.22 -20.74
C VAL A 148 -39.52 1.05 -19.47
N VAL A 149 -40.44 2.02 -19.43
CA VAL A 149 -40.63 2.92 -18.30
C VAL A 149 -41.98 2.69 -17.65
N CYS A 150 -42.02 2.79 -16.33
CA CYS A 150 -43.23 2.64 -15.53
C CYS A 150 -43.31 3.76 -14.50
N ARG A 151 -44.53 4.23 -14.22
CA ARG A 151 -44.81 5.13 -13.10
C ARG A 151 -44.51 4.41 -11.79
N LEU A 152 -44.02 5.17 -10.81
CA LEU A 152 -43.83 4.73 -9.44
C LEU A 152 -45.03 5.14 -8.58
N ASP A 153 -45.44 4.27 -7.67
CA ASP A 153 -46.34 4.64 -6.58
C ASP A 153 -45.61 5.44 -5.49
N ASP A 154 -46.33 5.91 -4.48
CA ASP A 154 -45.75 6.70 -3.38
C ASP A 154 -44.80 5.90 -2.48
N ALA A 155 -44.84 4.57 -2.55
CA ALA A 155 -43.91 3.66 -1.88
C ALA A 155 -42.69 3.30 -2.75
N GLY A 156 -42.61 3.82 -3.99
CA GLY A 156 -41.54 3.56 -4.93
C GLY A 156 -41.64 2.21 -5.66
N ASN A 157 -42.80 1.55 -5.65
CA ASN A 157 -43.04 0.35 -6.45
C ASN A 157 -43.52 0.73 -7.85
N VAL A 158 -43.22 -0.12 -8.83
CA VAL A 158 -43.60 0.09 -10.23
C VAL A 158 -45.07 -0.27 -10.47
N ASP A 159 -45.81 0.61 -11.14
CA ASP A 159 -47.12 0.34 -11.69
C ASP A 159 -47.00 -0.24 -13.11
N LEU A 160 -47.12 -1.56 -13.24
CA LEU A 160 -46.99 -2.26 -14.53
C LEU A 160 -48.10 -1.90 -15.54
N SER A 161 -49.22 -1.32 -15.09
CA SER A 161 -50.28 -0.87 -16.00
C SER A 161 -49.89 0.39 -16.77
N SER A 162 -48.94 1.17 -16.24
CA SER A 162 -48.43 2.41 -16.81
C SER A 162 -47.25 2.21 -17.78
N ARG A 163 -46.96 0.96 -18.17
CA ARG A 163 -45.78 0.62 -18.99
C ARG A 163 -45.79 1.38 -20.33
N VAL A 164 -44.68 2.04 -20.64
CA VAL A 164 -44.43 2.67 -21.94
C VAL A 164 -43.07 2.22 -22.46
N SER A 165 -43.00 1.83 -23.73
CA SER A 165 -41.74 1.49 -24.39
C SER A 165 -41.26 2.66 -25.22
N ILE A 166 -40.01 3.08 -25.01
CA ILE A 166 -39.37 4.20 -25.70
C ILE A 166 -38.15 3.67 -26.44
N GLU A 167 -38.19 3.69 -27.77
CA GLU A 167 -37.06 3.28 -28.61
C GLU A 167 -35.83 4.17 -28.35
N CYS A 168 -34.67 3.54 -28.16
CA CYS A 168 -33.39 4.19 -27.92
C CYS A 168 -32.25 3.19 -28.13
N ASP A 169 -31.07 3.68 -28.49
CA ASP A 169 -29.84 2.87 -28.57
C ASP A 169 -28.95 3.03 -27.32
N ALA A 170 -29.30 3.96 -26.42
CA ALA A 170 -28.65 4.14 -25.14
C ALA A 170 -29.60 4.56 -24.01
N ILE A 171 -29.24 4.14 -22.80
CA ILE A 171 -29.81 4.63 -21.55
C ILE A 171 -28.69 5.28 -20.77
N VAL A 172 -28.81 6.58 -20.52
CA VAL A 172 -27.78 7.35 -19.82
C VAL A 172 -28.34 7.81 -18.47
N MET A 173 -27.65 7.51 -17.37
CA MET A 173 -28.21 7.70 -16.03
C MET A 173 -27.41 8.68 -15.16
N SER A 174 -28.13 9.54 -14.44
CA SER A 174 -27.61 10.32 -13.32
C SER A 174 -28.56 10.21 -12.14
N VAL A 175 -28.23 9.30 -11.21
CA VAL A 175 -29.12 8.92 -10.10
C VAL A 175 -28.49 9.13 -8.72
N GLY A 176 -27.20 9.46 -8.66
CA GLY A 176 -26.53 9.81 -7.40
C GLY A 176 -25.05 9.52 -7.40
N TRP A 177 -24.44 9.71 -6.23
CA TRP A 177 -23.00 9.82 -6.08
C TRP A 177 -22.50 9.08 -4.83
N ALA A 178 -21.35 8.41 -4.95
CA ALA A 178 -20.60 7.82 -3.84
C ALA A 178 -19.32 8.63 -3.61
N PRO A 179 -18.93 8.96 -2.37
CA PRO A 179 -17.67 9.65 -2.13
C PRO A 179 -16.49 8.80 -2.58
N ASN A 180 -15.48 9.43 -3.20
CA ASN A 180 -14.20 8.77 -3.45
C ASN A 180 -13.38 8.71 -2.16
N ALA A 181 -13.85 7.87 -1.24
CA ALA A 181 -13.50 7.91 0.18
C ALA A 181 -12.21 7.16 0.53
N SER A 182 -11.67 6.32 -0.35
CA SER A 182 -10.65 5.34 0.00
C SER A 182 -9.39 5.96 0.61
N ILE A 183 -8.87 7.05 0.03
CA ILE A 183 -7.67 7.73 0.53
C ILE A 183 -7.94 8.40 1.88
N PHE A 184 -9.13 8.97 2.06
CA PHE A 184 -9.52 9.60 3.31
C PHE A 184 -9.63 8.58 4.46
N TYR A 185 -10.27 7.43 4.20
CA TYR A 185 -10.34 6.31 5.16
C TYR A 185 -8.94 5.78 5.52
N GLN A 186 -8.07 5.58 4.53
CA GLN A 186 -6.70 5.10 4.77
C GLN A 186 -5.86 6.09 5.59
N ALA A 187 -6.15 7.39 5.48
CA ALA A 187 -5.53 8.43 6.29
C ALA A 187 -6.12 8.52 7.72
N GLY A 188 -7.07 7.65 8.09
CA GLY A 188 -7.69 7.60 9.41
C GLY A 188 -9.00 8.39 9.53
N GLY A 189 -9.47 9.01 8.45
CA GLY A 189 -10.76 9.69 8.41
C GLY A 189 -11.94 8.72 8.51
N ARG A 190 -13.09 9.23 8.95
CA ARG A 190 -14.35 8.48 9.07
C ARG A 190 -15.45 9.20 8.29
N PHE A 191 -16.49 8.48 7.94
CA PHE A 191 -17.67 9.02 7.27
C PHE A 191 -18.95 8.72 8.05
N GLU A 192 -19.98 9.50 7.77
CA GLU A 192 -21.35 9.28 8.19
C GLU A 192 -22.31 9.56 7.03
N TYR A 193 -23.44 8.88 7.02
CA TYR A 193 -24.50 9.09 6.06
C TYR A 193 -25.24 10.38 6.39
N ASN A 194 -25.33 11.26 5.39
CA ASN A 194 -26.05 12.52 5.47
C ASN A 194 -27.26 12.45 4.53
N GLU A 195 -28.46 12.52 5.11
CA GLU A 195 -29.74 12.43 4.40
C GLU A 195 -30.02 13.66 3.51
N GLN A 196 -29.42 14.82 3.78
CA GLN A 196 -29.60 16.01 2.94
C GLN A 196 -28.95 15.85 1.56
N VAL A 197 -27.90 15.03 1.47
CA VAL A 197 -27.20 14.73 0.21
C VAL A 197 -27.34 13.27 -0.24
N GLU A 198 -28.00 12.44 0.57
CA GLU A 198 -28.17 10.99 0.39
C GLU A 198 -26.84 10.27 0.08
N GLN A 199 -25.80 10.67 0.81
CA GLN A 199 -24.41 10.26 0.61
C GLN A 199 -23.67 10.14 1.95
N LEU A 200 -22.67 9.26 2.01
CA LEU A 200 -21.62 9.32 3.03
C LEU A 200 -20.75 10.58 2.87
N ILE A 201 -20.58 11.35 3.94
CA ILE A 201 -19.67 12.52 4.03
C ILE A 201 -18.69 12.37 5.21
N PRO A 202 -17.51 13.00 5.17
CA PRO A 202 -16.56 12.99 6.27
C PRO A 202 -17.20 13.42 7.59
N LYS A 203 -16.91 12.69 8.67
CA LYS A 203 -17.27 13.14 10.01
C LYS A 203 -16.45 14.35 10.44
N ALA A 204 -17.03 15.17 11.31
CA ALA A 204 -16.33 16.33 11.87
C ALA A 204 -15.10 15.95 12.73
N ASP A 205 -15.07 14.77 13.34
CA ASP A 205 -14.00 14.29 14.23
C ASP A 205 -12.79 13.68 13.49
N CYS A 206 -12.26 14.42 12.52
CA CYS A 206 -11.11 13.98 11.74
C CYS A 206 -9.80 13.98 12.55
N PRO A 207 -8.85 13.06 12.26
CA PRO A 207 -7.50 13.13 12.81
C PRO A 207 -6.84 14.49 12.54
N ALA A 208 -6.06 14.98 13.50
CA ALA A 208 -5.33 16.24 13.37
C ALA A 208 -4.49 16.25 12.09
N GLY A 209 -4.58 17.34 11.31
CA GLY A 209 -3.85 17.49 10.06
C GLY A 209 -4.47 16.78 8.84
N LEU A 210 -5.66 16.18 8.95
CA LEU A 210 -6.45 15.65 7.83
C LEU A 210 -7.65 16.54 7.54
N PHE A 211 -7.79 16.97 6.28
CA PHE A 211 -8.87 17.87 5.83
C PHE A 211 -9.55 17.29 4.58
N ALA A 212 -10.82 17.64 4.37
CA ALA A 212 -11.60 17.25 3.19
C ALA A 212 -12.20 18.48 2.50
N ALA A 213 -12.39 18.41 1.19
CA ALA A 213 -13.05 19.46 0.42
C ALA A 213 -13.83 18.94 -0.80
N GLY A 214 -14.77 19.76 -1.27
CA GLY A 214 -15.52 19.57 -2.51
C GLY A 214 -16.60 18.48 -2.39
N ARG A 215 -16.89 17.76 -3.49
CA ARG A 215 -17.95 16.72 -3.49
C ARG A 215 -17.72 15.59 -2.49
N LEU A 216 -16.45 15.28 -2.17
CA LEU A 216 -16.11 14.37 -1.09
C LEU A 216 -16.77 14.81 0.23
N ASN A 217 -16.75 16.12 0.48
CA ASN A 217 -17.30 16.79 1.65
C ASN A 217 -18.79 17.14 1.51
N GLY A 218 -19.49 16.57 0.52
CA GLY A 218 -20.92 16.81 0.30
C GLY A 218 -21.25 18.16 -0.37
N VAL A 219 -20.26 18.88 -0.90
CA VAL A 219 -20.48 20.20 -1.55
C VAL A 219 -20.57 20.02 -3.07
N TYR A 220 -21.70 20.41 -3.67
CA TYR A 220 -22.02 20.11 -5.08
C TYR A 220 -22.04 21.32 -5.99
N ASP A 221 -22.52 22.48 -5.53
CA ASP A 221 -22.47 23.70 -6.34
C ASP A 221 -21.02 24.08 -6.65
N TRP A 222 -20.76 24.52 -7.88
CA TRP A 222 -19.40 24.81 -8.34
C TRP A 222 -18.75 25.96 -7.55
N ILE A 223 -19.50 27.02 -7.28
CA ILE A 223 -19.01 28.19 -6.54
C ILE A 223 -18.73 27.78 -5.09
N GLU A 224 -19.64 27.01 -4.51
CA GLU A 224 -19.46 26.46 -3.16
C GLU A 224 -18.27 25.50 -3.07
N GLN A 225 -18.03 24.66 -4.07
CA GLN A 225 -16.85 23.78 -4.08
C GLN A 225 -15.53 24.55 -4.05
N VAL A 226 -15.44 25.68 -4.77
CA VAL A 226 -14.26 26.56 -4.75
C VAL A 226 -14.09 27.21 -3.37
N ALA A 227 -15.19 27.66 -2.77
CA ALA A 227 -15.19 28.22 -1.42
C ALA A 227 -14.80 27.16 -0.36
N ASP A 228 -15.27 25.92 -0.50
CA ASP A 228 -14.93 24.81 0.39
C ASP A 228 -13.45 24.39 0.28
N GLY A 229 -12.91 24.38 -0.94
CA GLY A 229 -11.48 24.18 -1.18
C GLY A 229 -10.63 25.28 -0.56
N THR A 230 -11.08 26.53 -0.65
CA THR A 230 -10.43 27.67 0.00
C THR A 230 -10.44 27.53 1.52
N ARG A 231 -11.59 27.17 2.10
CA ARG A 231 -11.75 26.90 3.54
C ARG A 231 -10.79 25.82 4.01
N ALA A 232 -10.83 24.63 3.40
CA ALA A 232 -9.98 23.51 3.80
C ALA A 232 -8.47 23.82 3.62
N GLY A 233 -8.10 24.59 2.59
CA GLY A 233 -6.73 25.06 2.39
C GLY A 233 -6.26 26.01 3.51
N LEU A 234 -7.12 26.95 3.93
CA LEU A 234 -6.84 27.86 5.04
C LEU A 234 -6.77 27.13 6.39
N GLU A 235 -7.64 26.13 6.62
CA GLU A 235 -7.58 25.27 7.81
C GLU A 235 -6.26 24.50 7.87
N ALA A 236 -5.83 23.91 6.75
CA ALA A 236 -4.53 23.24 6.66
C ALA A 236 -3.37 24.22 6.89
N ALA A 237 -3.43 25.42 6.32
CA ALA A 237 -2.41 26.45 6.55
C ALA A 237 -2.35 26.92 8.02
N ALA A 238 -3.51 27.09 8.66
CA ALA A 238 -3.63 27.47 10.07
C ALA A 238 -3.07 26.37 10.98
N PHE A 239 -3.40 25.10 10.70
CA PHE A 239 -2.85 23.96 11.42
C PHE A 239 -1.31 23.90 11.34
N LEU A 240 -0.74 24.30 10.21
CA LEU A 240 0.72 24.39 10.03
C LEU A 240 1.34 25.65 10.66
N GLY A 241 0.55 26.54 11.28
CA GLY A 241 1.01 27.80 11.85
C GLY A 241 1.31 28.89 10.81
N ASN A 242 0.86 28.72 9.56
CA ASN A 242 1.14 29.63 8.45
C ASN A 242 -0.02 30.57 8.10
N TYR A 243 -1.14 30.49 8.83
CA TYR A 243 -2.29 31.38 8.68
C TYR A 243 -2.93 31.65 10.04
N SER A 244 -3.19 32.93 10.34
CA SER A 244 -3.78 33.39 11.60
C SER A 244 -5.04 34.24 11.41
N GLY A 245 -5.57 34.28 10.18
CA GLY A 245 -6.81 35.01 9.88
C GLY A 245 -8.06 34.21 10.27
N SER A 246 -9.23 34.78 10.00
CA SER A 246 -10.50 34.07 10.18
C SER A 246 -10.62 32.91 9.19
N LEU A 247 -11.06 31.76 9.69
CA LEU A 247 -11.39 30.61 8.87
C LEU A 247 -12.84 30.73 8.37
N PRO A 248 -13.12 30.50 7.07
CA PRO A 248 -14.48 30.44 6.56
C PRO A 248 -15.29 29.34 7.25
N ALA A 249 -16.60 29.54 7.39
CA ALA A 249 -17.49 28.51 7.91
C ALA A 249 -17.59 27.32 6.94
N ALA A 250 -17.82 26.11 7.48
CA ALA A 250 -18.12 24.93 6.68
C ALA A 250 -19.39 25.16 5.85
N ILE A 251 -19.34 24.76 4.58
CA ILE A 251 -20.48 24.83 3.68
C ILE A 251 -21.39 23.64 3.96
N VAL A 252 -22.67 23.94 4.11
CA VAL A 252 -23.73 22.95 4.32
C VAL A 252 -24.62 22.98 3.11
N HIS A 253 -24.86 21.82 2.49
CA HIS A 253 -25.76 21.71 1.35
C HIS A 253 -27.17 22.18 1.71
N ARG A 254 -27.74 23.05 0.88
CA ARG A 254 -29.10 23.58 1.05
C ARG A 254 -29.83 23.44 -0.28
N GLY A 255 -30.60 22.37 -0.44
CA GLY A 255 -31.34 22.10 -1.67
C GLY A 255 -31.84 20.67 -1.75
N THR A 256 -32.28 20.26 -2.93
CA THR A 256 -32.63 18.87 -3.20
C THR A 256 -31.37 18.00 -3.13
N ALA A 257 -31.51 16.77 -2.64
CA ALA A 257 -30.39 15.84 -2.58
C ALA A 257 -29.86 15.56 -4.01
N PRO A 258 -28.53 15.60 -4.22
CA PRO A 258 -27.92 15.29 -5.50
C PRO A 258 -27.90 13.78 -5.80
N SER A 259 -28.29 12.95 -4.82
CA SER A 259 -28.39 11.50 -4.94
C SER A 259 -29.78 11.02 -4.57
N HIS A 260 -30.27 10.01 -5.27
CA HIS A 260 -31.48 9.31 -4.89
C HIS A 260 -31.18 8.33 -3.73
N PRO A 261 -32.04 8.23 -2.69
CA PRO A 261 -31.82 7.33 -1.57
C PRO A 261 -31.82 5.85 -1.98
N TYR A 262 -32.57 5.49 -3.04
CA TYR A 262 -32.72 4.10 -3.45
C TYR A 262 -33.00 3.96 -4.97
N PRO A 263 -31.99 4.08 -5.85
CA PRO A 263 -32.17 4.00 -7.31
C PRO A 263 -32.20 2.54 -7.82
N ILE A 264 -32.98 1.68 -7.16
CA ILE A 264 -33.02 0.24 -7.41
C ILE A 264 -34.48 -0.17 -7.66
N VAL A 265 -34.75 -0.60 -8.88
CA VAL A 265 -36.06 -1.04 -9.36
C VAL A 265 -36.03 -2.56 -9.45
N ALA A 266 -36.81 -3.23 -8.60
CA ALA A 266 -36.85 -4.68 -8.59
C ALA A 266 -37.65 -5.21 -9.79
N HIS A 267 -37.06 -6.12 -10.55
CA HIS A 267 -37.73 -6.87 -11.61
C HIS A 267 -37.75 -8.38 -11.28
N PRO A 268 -38.82 -9.14 -11.58
CA PRO A 268 -38.88 -10.59 -11.35
C PRO A 268 -37.86 -11.40 -12.18
N GLY A 269 -37.44 -10.86 -13.32
CA GLY A 269 -36.34 -11.39 -14.10
C GLY A 269 -35.02 -11.36 -13.33
N LYS A 270 -34.07 -12.22 -13.69
CA LYS A 270 -32.85 -12.40 -12.89
C LYS A 270 -31.81 -11.28 -13.07
N LYS A 271 -31.83 -10.55 -14.18
CA LYS A 271 -30.74 -9.65 -14.61
C LYS A 271 -30.87 -8.23 -14.05
N ASN A 272 -30.85 -8.08 -12.72
CA ASN A 272 -30.86 -6.77 -12.06
C ASN A 272 -29.47 -6.53 -11.47
N PHE A 273 -28.49 -6.13 -12.27
CA PHE A 273 -27.09 -6.10 -11.86
C PHE A 273 -26.81 -5.00 -10.83
N VAL A 274 -26.21 -5.39 -9.72
CA VAL A 274 -25.73 -4.51 -8.64
C VAL A 274 -24.21 -4.35 -8.73
N ASP A 275 -23.49 -5.43 -9.06
CA ASP A 275 -22.06 -5.42 -9.35
C ASP A 275 -21.82 -5.99 -10.75
N LEU A 276 -21.35 -5.12 -11.65
CA LEU A 276 -21.05 -5.47 -13.04
C LEU A 276 -19.73 -6.24 -13.18
N ASP A 277 -18.80 -6.10 -12.22
CA ASP A 277 -17.50 -6.78 -12.32
C ASP A 277 -17.61 -8.27 -12.00
N GLU A 278 -18.53 -8.62 -11.10
CA GLU A 278 -18.69 -9.96 -10.52
C GLU A 278 -20.02 -10.62 -10.90
N ASP A 279 -20.75 -10.07 -11.89
CA ASP A 279 -22.05 -10.56 -12.37
C ASP A 279 -23.12 -10.75 -11.26
N LEU A 280 -23.15 -9.83 -10.28
CA LEU A 280 -24.05 -9.96 -9.12
C LEU A 280 -25.36 -9.23 -9.36
N HIS A 281 -26.45 -9.95 -9.11
CA HIS A 281 -27.81 -9.44 -9.25
C HIS A 281 -28.45 -9.14 -7.90
N LEU A 282 -29.49 -8.30 -7.90
CA LEU A 282 -30.30 -7.99 -6.71
C LEU A 282 -30.81 -9.24 -5.97
N ALA A 283 -31.09 -10.33 -6.69
CA ALA A 283 -31.53 -11.60 -6.09
C ALA A 283 -30.44 -12.25 -5.23
N ASP A 284 -29.16 -12.12 -5.60
CA ASP A 284 -28.04 -12.74 -4.88
C ASP A 284 -27.88 -12.14 -3.48
N PHE A 285 -28.14 -10.84 -3.34
CA PHE A 285 -28.19 -10.16 -2.04
C PHE A 285 -29.34 -10.65 -1.16
N LYS A 286 -30.51 -10.88 -1.76
CA LYS A 286 -31.67 -11.43 -1.04
C LYS A 286 -31.40 -12.85 -0.56
N ASN A 287 -30.79 -13.69 -1.40
CA ASN A 287 -30.41 -15.06 -1.06
C ASN A 287 -29.35 -15.07 0.06
N ALA A 288 -28.30 -14.27 -0.06
CA ALA A 288 -27.26 -14.17 0.96
C ALA A 288 -27.84 -13.72 2.32
N HIS A 289 -28.72 -12.71 2.32
CA HIS A 289 -29.40 -12.30 3.55
C HIS A 289 -30.29 -13.41 4.13
N GLN A 290 -31.03 -14.16 3.30
CA GLN A 290 -31.84 -15.31 3.74
C GLN A 290 -30.99 -16.42 4.38
N GLU A 291 -29.74 -16.59 3.93
CA GLU A 291 -28.77 -17.53 4.50
C GLU A 291 -28.08 -17.01 5.77
N GLY A 292 -28.42 -15.78 6.22
CA GLY A 292 -27.92 -15.20 7.46
C GLY A 292 -26.68 -14.30 7.29
N PHE A 293 -26.30 -13.95 6.06
CA PHE A 293 -25.23 -12.97 5.80
C PHE A 293 -25.76 -11.52 5.89
N ASP A 294 -26.27 -11.15 7.07
CA ASP A 294 -26.91 -9.86 7.37
C ASP A 294 -25.93 -8.72 7.72
N ASN A 295 -24.63 -9.02 7.78
CA ASN A 295 -23.56 -8.06 8.01
C ASN A 295 -22.83 -7.72 6.69
N ILE A 296 -22.53 -6.43 6.44
CA ILE A 296 -21.94 -5.97 5.17
C ILE A 296 -20.62 -6.66 4.80
N GLU A 297 -19.79 -6.99 5.80
CA GLU A 297 -18.52 -7.66 5.62
C GLU A 297 -18.72 -9.16 5.29
N LEU A 298 -19.72 -9.81 5.89
CA LEU A 298 -20.08 -11.19 5.57
C LEU A 298 -20.77 -11.30 4.20
N LEU A 299 -21.73 -10.42 3.93
CA LEU A 299 -22.39 -10.28 2.64
C LEU A 299 -21.35 -10.11 1.53
N LYS A 300 -20.38 -9.20 1.70
CA LYS A 300 -19.27 -9.02 0.76
C LYS A 300 -18.48 -10.30 0.50
N ARG A 301 -18.10 -11.04 1.54
CA ARG A 301 -17.32 -12.28 1.39
C ARG A 301 -18.11 -13.40 0.72
N TYR A 302 -19.42 -13.45 0.96
CA TYR A 302 -20.29 -14.47 0.40
C TYR A 302 -20.65 -14.18 -1.05
N THR A 303 -21.12 -12.96 -1.35
CA THR A 303 -21.56 -12.60 -2.71
C THR A 303 -20.41 -12.17 -3.60
N THR A 304 -19.25 -11.82 -3.05
CA THR A 304 -18.09 -11.22 -3.74
C THR A 304 -18.27 -9.75 -4.18
N VAL A 305 -19.33 -9.06 -3.71
CA VAL A 305 -19.56 -7.66 -4.10
C VAL A 305 -18.37 -6.75 -3.78
N GLY A 306 -17.96 -5.97 -4.77
CA GLY A 306 -16.84 -5.04 -4.69
C GLY A 306 -15.47 -5.70 -4.58
N MET A 307 -15.35 -7.00 -4.93
CA MET A 307 -14.06 -7.71 -5.02
C MET A 307 -13.42 -7.65 -6.41
N GLY A 308 -14.19 -7.22 -7.42
CA GLY A 308 -13.72 -7.08 -8.80
C GLY A 308 -12.73 -5.93 -9.04
N PRO A 309 -12.31 -5.70 -10.30
CA PRO A 309 -11.30 -4.71 -10.66
C PRO A 309 -11.64 -3.27 -10.24
N SER A 310 -12.93 -2.89 -10.22
CA SER A 310 -13.36 -1.57 -9.74
C SER A 310 -13.22 -1.42 -8.22
N GLN A 311 -13.05 -2.52 -7.48
CA GLN A 311 -13.04 -2.57 -6.01
C GLN A 311 -14.32 -1.98 -5.39
N GLY A 312 -15.45 -2.17 -6.08
CA GLY A 312 -16.79 -1.78 -5.63
C GLY A 312 -17.06 -0.28 -5.67
N LYS A 313 -16.29 0.50 -6.45
CA LYS A 313 -16.50 1.95 -6.62
C LYS A 313 -17.91 2.28 -7.13
N LEU A 314 -18.53 1.38 -7.90
CA LEU A 314 -19.88 1.53 -8.44
C LEU A 314 -20.94 0.72 -7.69
N SER A 315 -20.57 -0.40 -7.06
CA SER A 315 -21.52 -1.35 -6.47
C SER A 315 -21.70 -1.22 -4.95
N ASN A 316 -20.68 -0.76 -4.21
CA ASN A 316 -20.68 -0.80 -2.75
C ASN A 316 -21.84 -0.02 -2.11
N MET A 317 -22.18 1.18 -2.60
CA MET A 317 -23.29 1.94 -2.02
C MET A 317 -24.63 1.25 -2.26
N ASN A 318 -24.85 0.71 -3.46
CA ASN A 318 -26.07 -0.03 -3.75
C ASN A 318 -26.16 -1.30 -2.88
N ALA A 319 -25.05 -2.01 -2.66
CA ALA A 319 -24.99 -3.13 -1.73
C ALA A 319 -25.39 -2.73 -0.30
N VAL A 320 -24.86 -1.61 0.21
CA VAL A 320 -25.21 -1.08 1.54
C VAL A 320 -26.69 -0.71 1.61
N ARG A 321 -27.23 -0.04 0.59
CA ARG A 321 -28.66 0.32 0.51
C ARG A 321 -29.57 -0.92 0.51
N ILE A 322 -29.21 -1.94 -0.26
CA ILE A 322 -29.96 -3.21 -0.32
C ILE A 322 -29.95 -3.87 1.05
N LEU A 323 -28.78 -4.00 1.68
CA LEU A 323 -28.66 -4.64 2.98
C LEU A 323 -29.40 -3.86 4.08
N ALA A 324 -29.26 -2.54 4.11
CA ALA A 324 -29.98 -1.68 5.05
C ALA A 324 -31.50 -1.88 4.96
N ARG A 325 -32.04 -1.97 3.73
CA ARG A 325 -33.46 -2.24 3.48
C ARG A 325 -33.88 -3.66 3.90
N LEU A 326 -33.04 -4.66 3.64
CA LEU A 326 -33.32 -6.05 4.05
C LEU A 326 -33.31 -6.21 5.58
N ASN A 327 -32.37 -5.55 6.25
CA ASN A 327 -32.24 -5.53 7.71
C ASN A 327 -33.25 -4.60 8.40
N GLN A 328 -33.95 -3.74 7.66
CA GLN A 328 -34.79 -2.66 8.20
C GLN A 328 -34.03 -1.71 9.14
N THR A 329 -32.79 -1.38 8.77
CA THR A 329 -31.86 -0.52 9.54
C THR A 329 -31.42 0.69 8.73
N GLY A 330 -30.80 1.67 9.38
CA GLY A 330 -30.19 2.82 8.70
C GLY A 330 -28.87 2.46 7.99
N ILE A 331 -28.46 3.29 7.03
CA ILE A 331 -27.16 3.12 6.33
C ILE A 331 -25.97 3.24 7.30
N ASN A 332 -26.06 4.17 8.27
CA ASN A 332 -25.04 4.32 9.31
C ASN A 332 -24.85 3.07 10.18
N GLU A 333 -25.95 2.36 10.47
CA GLU A 333 -25.94 1.14 11.29
C GLU A 333 -25.43 -0.07 10.51
N THR A 334 -25.75 -0.14 9.21
CA THR A 334 -25.25 -1.18 8.29
C THR A 334 -23.73 -1.11 8.14
N GLY A 335 -23.19 0.12 8.20
CA GLY A 335 -21.76 0.37 8.09
C GLY A 335 -21.23 0.23 6.65
N THR A 336 -19.93 0.48 6.50
CA THR A 336 -19.22 0.39 5.22
C THR A 336 -18.10 -0.64 5.30
N THR A 337 -17.68 -1.17 4.16
CA THR A 337 -16.52 -2.05 4.11
C THR A 337 -15.21 -1.29 4.24
N THR A 338 -14.16 -1.97 4.71
CA THR A 338 -12.86 -1.32 4.94
C THR A 338 -12.13 -1.00 3.63
N ALA A 339 -11.72 0.25 3.43
CA ALA A 339 -10.84 0.62 2.32
C ALA A 339 -9.38 0.22 2.61
N ARG A 340 -8.74 -0.50 1.70
CA ARG A 340 -7.35 -0.98 1.84
C ARG A 340 -6.45 -0.40 0.75
N PRO A 341 -5.17 -0.12 1.03
CA PRO A 341 -4.19 0.09 -0.01
C PRO A 341 -4.06 -1.18 -0.88
N PHE A 342 -3.88 -1.08 -2.20
CA PHE A 342 -3.75 0.14 -2.98
C PHE A 342 -5.10 0.64 -3.53
N TYR A 343 -5.29 1.96 -3.66
CA TYR A 343 -6.50 2.56 -4.24
C TYR A 343 -6.75 2.17 -5.72
N GLN A 344 -5.66 1.92 -6.45
CA GLN A 344 -5.66 1.26 -7.76
C GLN A 344 -4.51 0.25 -7.79
N PRO A 345 -4.55 -0.77 -8.67
CA PRO A 345 -3.43 -1.69 -8.84
C PRO A 345 -2.11 -0.98 -9.10
N VAL A 346 -1.08 -1.31 -8.32
CA VAL A 346 0.28 -0.78 -8.49
C VAL A 346 1.16 -1.86 -9.11
N PRO A 347 1.91 -1.57 -10.18
CA PRO A 347 2.84 -2.54 -10.76
C PRO A 347 3.85 -3.07 -9.74
N LEU A 348 4.02 -4.38 -9.66
CA LEU A 348 4.97 -5.01 -8.72
C LEU A 348 6.41 -4.47 -8.89
N LYS A 349 6.81 -4.08 -10.09
CA LYS A 349 8.12 -3.44 -10.36
C LYS A 349 8.32 -2.14 -9.58
N HIS A 350 7.26 -1.35 -9.37
CA HIS A 350 7.35 -0.11 -8.60
C HIS A 350 7.50 -0.40 -7.10
N LEU A 351 6.83 -1.46 -6.61
CA LEU A 351 6.95 -1.91 -5.21
C LEU A 351 8.31 -2.54 -4.92
N ALA A 352 8.82 -3.35 -5.85
CA ALA A 352 10.15 -3.96 -5.74
C ALA A 352 11.27 -2.91 -5.71
N GLY A 353 11.07 -1.76 -6.36
CA GLY A 353 12.04 -0.70 -6.44
C GLY A 353 13.38 -1.18 -6.98
N ARG A 354 14.48 -0.58 -6.49
CA ARG A 354 15.82 -1.07 -6.76
C ARG A 354 16.18 -2.14 -5.72
N ARG A 355 16.48 -3.36 -6.18
CA ARG A 355 17.04 -4.40 -5.31
C ARG A 355 18.44 -3.97 -4.87
N PHE A 356 18.65 -3.85 -3.56
CA PHE A 356 19.95 -3.54 -2.98
C PHE A 356 20.46 -4.79 -2.25
N HIS A 357 21.49 -5.43 -2.82
CA HIS A 357 22.20 -6.54 -2.20
C HIS A 357 23.60 -6.04 -1.81
N PRO A 358 23.79 -5.51 -0.59
CA PRO A 358 25.09 -4.98 -0.19
C PRO A 358 26.12 -6.11 -0.20
N GLN A 359 27.19 -5.93 -0.97
CA GLN A 359 28.33 -6.85 -1.03
C GLN A 359 29.55 -6.16 -0.43
N ARG A 360 30.12 -6.78 0.60
CA ARG A 360 31.38 -6.35 1.21
C ARG A 360 32.52 -7.20 0.66
N ARG A 361 33.64 -6.54 0.36
CA ARG A 361 34.84 -7.13 -0.23
C ARG A 361 36.01 -6.89 0.69
N THR A 362 36.84 -7.92 0.90
CA THR A 362 38.07 -7.76 1.69
C THR A 362 39.10 -6.98 0.88
N PRO A 363 40.15 -6.41 1.51
CA PRO A 363 41.25 -5.78 0.77
C PRO A 363 41.95 -6.72 -0.23
N LEU A 364 41.76 -8.04 -0.10
CA LEU A 364 42.37 -9.07 -0.93
C LEU A 364 41.45 -9.55 -2.05
N ASP A 365 40.23 -9.02 -2.17
CA ASP A 365 39.25 -9.43 -3.19
C ASP A 365 39.84 -9.43 -4.62
N ALA A 366 40.60 -8.40 -4.97
CA ALA A 366 41.26 -8.34 -6.28
C ALA A 366 42.28 -9.48 -6.48
N TRP A 367 43.05 -9.80 -5.45
CA TRP A 367 44.02 -10.90 -5.50
C TRP A 367 43.32 -12.25 -5.59
N HIS A 368 42.25 -12.47 -4.80
CA HIS A 368 41.44 -13.69 -4.84
C HIS A 368 40.91 -13.96 -6.25
N ASN A 369 40.32 -12.94 -6.88
CA ASN A 369 39.79 -13.06 -8.24
C ASN A 369 40.90 -13.39 -9.26
N GLN A 370 42.07 -12.77 -9.12
CA GLN A 370 43.22 -13.06 -10.00
C GLN A 370 43.79 -14.46 -9.79
N ALA A 371 43.79 -14.95 -8.55
CA ALA A 371 44.26 -16.28 -8.17
C ALA A 371 43.26 -17.40 -8.51
N GLY A 372 42.13 -17.09 -9.17
CA GLY A 372 41.11 -18.07 -9.55
C GLY A 372 40.25 -18.54 -8.38
N ALA A 373 40.07 -17.71 -7.35
CA ALA A 373 39.16 -18.01 -6.26
C ALA A 373 37.70 -18.06 -6.73
N LEU A 374 36.99 -19.09 -6.29
CA LEU A 374 35.53 -19.14 -6.39
C LEU A 374 34.95 -18.61 -5.08
N MET A 375 34.09 -17.60 -5.18
CA MET A 375 33.62 -16.83 -4.03
C MET A 375 32.25 -17.31 -3.55
N ILE A 376 32.06 -17.39 -2.23
CA ILE A 376 30.78 -17.66 -1.58
C ILE A 376 30.31 -16.48 -0.74
N HIS A 377 29.01 -16.42 -0.49
CA HIS A 377 28.41 -15.46 0.44
C HIS A 377 28.55 -15.92 1.90
N ALA A 378 29.25 -15.12 2.71
CA ALA A 378 29.30 -15.25 4.16
C ALA A 378 28.61 -14.03 4.79
N GLY A 379 27.28 -14.10 4.91
CA GLY A 379 26.46 -12.93 5.20
C GLY A 379 26.58 -11.89 4.08
N ALA A 380 26.97 -10.66 4.42
CA ALA A 380 27.20 -9.60 3.43
C ALA A 380 28.58 -9.68 2.74
N TRP A 381 29.49 -10.54 3.19
CA TRP A 381 30.84 -10.66 2.63
C TRP A 381 30.90 -11.67 1.49
N LEU A 382 31.76 -11.39 0.51
CA LEU A 382 32.29 -12.40 -0.40
C LEU A 382 33.58 -12.97 0.18
N ARG A 383 33.69 -14.29 0.25
CA ARG A 383 34.87 -15.01 0.76
C ARG A 383 35.28 -16.12 -0.21
N PRO A 384 36.58 -16.37 -0.42
CA PRO A 384 37.01 -17.55 -1.16
C PRO A 384 36.45 -18.83 -0.53
N GLU A 385 35.87 -19.68 -1.36
CA GLU A 385 35.50 -21.04 -1.02
C GLU A 385 36.66 -22.00 -1.27
N TYR A 386 37.28 -21.89 -2.44
CA TYR A 386 38.47 -22.62 -2.89
C TYR A 386 39.11 -21.90 -4.08
N TYR A 387 40.32 -22.29 -4.46
CA TYR A 387 41.02 -21.77 -5.63
C TYR A 387 41.03 -22.80 -6.76
N GLN A 388 40.42 -22.46 -7.89
CA GLN A 388 40.24 -23.40 -9.00
C GLN A 388 41.56 -23.69 -9.70
N GLN A 389 41.85 -24.98 -9.90
CA GLN A 389 42.95 -25.45 -10.72
C GLN A 389 42.43 -26.02 -12.04
N THR A 390 43.15 -25.78 -13.14
CA THR A 390 42.77 -26.30 -14.46
C THR A 390 42.77 -27.83 -14.46
N GLY A 391 41.65 -28.42 -14.91
CA GLY A 391 41.51 -29.87 -15.03
C GLY A 391 41.14 -30.61 -13.75
N LYS A 392 40.82 -29.90 -12.65
CA LYS A 392 40.41 -30.50 -11.36
C LYS A 392 38.97 -30.15 -10.99
N THR A 393 38.30 -31.06 -10.30
CA THR A 393 36.98 -30.78 -9.72
C THR A 393 37.10 -29.87 -8.50
N ARG A 394 35.97 -29.32 -8.04
CA ARG A 394 35.91 -28.53 -6.79
C ARG A 394 36.43 -29.35 -5.61
N GLU A 395 35.99 -30.60 -5.50
CA GLU A 395 36.35 -31.52 -4.42
C GLU A 395 37.85 -31.86 -4.43
N ASP A 396 38.43 -32.09 -5.61
CA ASP A 396 39.88 -32.32 -5.76
C ASP A 396 40.69 -31.11 -5.30
N CYS A 397 40.29 -29.89 -5.71
CA CYS A 397 40.97 -28.66 -5.30
C CYS A 397 40.93 -28.48 -3.76
N ILE A 398 39.75 -28.64 -3.16
CA ILE A 398 39.57 -28.52 -1.70
C ILE A 398 40.38 -29.61 -0.96
N TYR A 399 40.35 -30.84 -1.46
CA TYR A 399 41.09 -31.95 -0.88
C TYR A 399 42.60 -31.69 -0.88
N GLU A 400 43.14 -31.23 -2.02
CA GLU A 400 44.55 -30.88 -2.13
C GLU A 400 44.94 -29.69 -1.26
N GLU A 401 44.11 -28.64 -1.18
CA GLU A 401 44.32 -27.51 -0.26
C GLU A 401 44.41 -28.00 1.19
N ALA A 402 43.46 -28.86 1.61
CA ALA A 402 43.44 -29.43 2.95
C ALA A 402 44.67 -30.31 3.24
N CYS A 403 45.09 -31.14 2.27
CA CYS A 403 46.31 -31.95 2.37
C CYS A 403 47.57 -31.06 2.46
N ASN A 404 47.67 -30.03 1.61
CA ASN A 404 48.80 -29.11 1.60
C ASN A 404 48.93 -28.35 2.93
N ILE A 405 47.83 -27.87 3.51
CA ILE A 405 47.88 -27.20 4.82
C ILE A 405 48.44 -28.13 5.91
N ARG A 406 48.06 -29.42 5.90
CA ARG A 406 48.51 -30.38 6.92
C ARG A 406 49.97 -30.81 6.77
N GLN A 407 50.47 -30.88 5.54
CA GLN A 407 51.83 -31.34 5.23
C GLN A 407 52.83 -30.17 5.16
N ASN A 408 52.36 -28.98 4.79
CA ASN A 408 53.20 -27.82 4.49
C ASN A 408 52.70 -26.57 5.25
N VAL A 409 52.17 -25.59 4.51
CA VAL A 409 51.64 -24.33 5.02
C VAL A 409 50.57 -23.84 4.04
N GLY A 410 49.52 -23.22 4.55
CA GLY A 410 48.54 -22.48 3.76
C GLY A 410 48.11 -21.21 4.46
N LEU A 411 47.48 -20.33 3.67
CA LEU A 411 47.01 -19.02 4.08
C LEU A 411 45.53 -18.89 3.73
N ILE A 412 44.72 -18.44 4.69
CA ILE A 412 43.32 -18.12 4.47
C ILE A 412 43.02 -16.69 4.91
N ASP A 413 42.30 -15.96 4.06
CA ASP A 413 41.76 -14.64 4.36
C ASP A 413 40.56 -14.79 5.32
N VAL A 414 40.75 -14.37 6.56
CA VAL A 414 39.72 -14.35 7.62
C VAL A 414 39.31 -12.92 7.97
N SER A 415 39.57 -11.96 7.08
CA SER A 415 39.17 -10.55 7.23
C SER A 415 37.66 -10.39 7.37
N THR A 416 36.87 -11.41 7.03
CA THR A 416 35.41 -11.38 7.16
C THR A 416 34.91 -11.64 8.58
N LEU A 417 35.70 -12.24 9.48
CA LEU A 417 35.29 -12.46 10.88
C LEU A 417 34.94 -11.15 11.58
N GLY A 418 33.99 -11.16 12.50
CA GLY A 418 33.78 -10.04 13.41
C GLY A 418 35.04 -9.78 14.22
N LYS A 419 35.39 -8.51 14.42
CA LYS A 419 36.56 -8.08 15.20
C LYS A 419 36.13 -6.94 16.08
N LEU A 420 36.02 -7.23 17.36
CA LEU A 420 35.36 -6.39 18.34
C LEU A 420 36.36 -6.11 19.46
N GLU A 421 36.57 -4.85 19.79
CA GLU A 421 37.36 -4.47 20.95
C GLU A 421 36.42 -4.15 22.11
N ILE A 422 36.72 -4.71 23.27
CA ILE A 422 35.97 -4.50 24.51
C ILE A 422 36.95 -3.91 25.50
N CYS A 423 36.74 -2.64 25.83
CA CYS A 423 37.64 -1.83 26.64
C CYS A 423 36.94 -1.36 27.91
N GLY A 424 37.68 -1.18 29.00
CA GLY A 424 37.20 -0.54 30.23
C GLY A 424 37.29 -1.45 31.46
N PRO A 425 37.03 -0.89 32.66
CA PRO A 425 37.23 -1.60 33.93
C PRO A 425 36.32 -2.82 34.08
N ASP A 426 35.17 -2.84 33.38
CA ASP A 426 34.23 -3.96 33.42
C ASP A 426 34.39 -4.98 32.30
N ALA A 427 35.34 -4.81 31.37
CA ALA A 427 35.44 -5.61 30.16
C ALA A 427 35.49 -7.13 30.43
N ALA A 428 36.30 -7.56 31.40
CA ALA A 428 36.39 -8.97 31.76
C ALA A 428 35.10 -9.52 32.41
N ARG A 429 34.44 -8.72 33.26
CA ARG A 429 33.18 -9.11 33.92
C ARG A 429 32.03 -9.17 32.90
N PHE A 430 32.03 -8.24 31.96
CA PHE A 430 31.08 -8.20 30.85
C PHE A 430 31.20 -9.47 30.00
N LEU A 431 32.43 -9.84 29.63
CA LEU A 431 32.71 -11.07 28.90
C LEU A 431 32.26 -12.33 29.63
N GLU A 432 32.41 -12.43 30.96
CA GLU A 432 31.92 -13.57 31.75
C GLU A 432 30.39 -13.65 31.82
N ARG A 433 29.67 -12.56 31.57
CA ARG A 433 28.21 -12.57 31.45
C ARG A 433 27.74 -12.95 30.05
N ILE A 434 28.49 -12.58 29.02
CA ILE A 434 28.16 -12.85 27.61
C ILE A 434 28.55 -14.27 27.18
N TYR A 435 29.71 -14.75 27.64
CA TYR A 435 30.30 -16.02 27.21
C TYR A 435 30.30 -17.06 28.33
N THR A 436 30.16 -18.32 27.94
CA THR A 436 30.35 -19.48 28.80
C THR A 436 31.86 -19.68 29.09
N GLY A 437 32.40 -18.90 30.02
CA GLY A 437 33.83 -18.93 30.34
C GLY A 437 34.22 -18.03 31.52
N ARG A 438 35.48 -18.13 31.94
CA ARG A 438 36.08 -17.25 32.96
C ARG A 438 37.19 -16.40 32.35
N PHE A 439 36.95 -15.10 32.22
CA PHE A 439 37.83 -14.12 31.58
C PHE A 439 38.53 -13.20 32.58
N VAL A 440 38.00 -13.04 33.80
CA VAL A 440 38.62 -12.22 34.86
C VAL A 440 40.02 -12.74 35.23
N LYS A 441 40.19 -14.07 35.25
CA LYS A 441 41.48 -14.74 35.53
C LYS A 441 42.37 -14.95 34.30
N GLN A 442 41.93 -14.54 33.11
CA GLN A 442 42.75 -14.64 31.90
C GLN A 442 43.90 -13.64 31.99
N LYS A 443 45.14 -14.07 31.74
CA LYS A 443 46.30 -13.17 31.82
C LYS A 443 46.43 -12.34 30.55
N PRO A 444 46.87 -11.07 30.61
CA PRO A 444 47.31 -10.34 29.42
C PRO A 444 48.29 -11.17 28.58
N GLY A 445 48.19 -11.08 27.25
CA GLY A 445 48.99 -11.87 26.32
C GLY A 445 48.49 -13.30 26.10
N SER A 446 47.32 -13.67 26.64
CA SER A 446 46.69 -14.97 26.39
C SER A 446 45.36 -14.85 25.66
N LEU A 447 44.99 -15.90 24.93
CA LEU A 447 43.71 -16.00 24.23
C LEU A 447 42.93 -17.24 24.69
N ARG A 448 41.60 -17.19 24.58
CA ARG A 448 40.69 -18.30 24.87
C ARG A 448 39.59 -18.36 23.83
N TYR A 449 39.10 -19.55 23.54
CA TYR A 449 37.88 -19.71 22.76
C TYR A 449 36.67 -19.60 23.70
N GLY A 450 35.65 -18.85 23.28
CA GLY A 450 34.42 -18.62 24.02
C GLY A 450 33.19 -18.97 23.19
N LEU A 451 32.17 -19.50 23.87
CA LEU A 451 30.85 -19.76 23.31
C LEU A 451 29.84 -18.84 24.00
N ALA A 452 29.12 -18.02 23.24
CA ALA A 452 28.04 -17.18 23.74
C ALA A 452 26.71 -17.91 23.55
N CYS A 453 25.89 -17.90 24.60
CA CYS A 453 24.55 -18.46 24.57
C CYS A 453 23.51 -17.36 24.80
N ASP A 454 22.32 -17.55 24.23
CA ASP A 454 21.15 -16.77 24.66
C ASP A 454 20.64 -17.24 26.03
N GLU A 455 19.59 -16.58 26.53
CA GLU A 455 18.99 -16.86 27.84
C GLU A 455 18.34 -18.26 27.92
N THR A 456 18.14 -18.93 26.78
CA THR A 456 17.63 -20.31 26.73
C THR A 456 18.75 -21.36 26.74
N GLY A 457 20.01 -20.92 26.68
CA GLY A 457 21.19 -21.78 26.63
C GLY A 457 21.60 -22.22 25.22
N VAL A 458 20.99 -21.66 24.16
CA VAL A 458 21.34 -21.97 22.76
C VAL A 458 22.54 -21.14 22.34
N ILE A 459 23.52 -21.77 21.67
CA ILE A 459 24.70 -21.07 21.15
C ILE A 459 24.28 -20.07 20.07
N ILE A 460 24.62 -18.80 20.28
CA ILE A 460 24.32 -17.72 19.34
C ILE A 460 25.56 -17.18 18.64
N GLU A 461 26.74 -17.36 19.23
CA GLU A 461 28.01 -16.91 18.66
C GLU A 461 29.19 -17.64 19.30
N ASP A 462 30.33 -17.65 18.61
CA ASP A 462 31.59 -18.16 19.12
C ASP A 462 32.78 -17.32 18.67
N GLY A 463 33.93 -17.55 19.28
CA GLY A 463 35.15 -16.91 18.81
C GLY A 463 36.30 -16.95 19.79
N VAL A 464 37.40 -16.35 19.38
CA VAL A 464 38.59 -16.17 20.19
C VAL A 464 38.53 -14.82 20.90
N ILE A 465 38.80 -14.86 22.19
CA ILE A 465 38.86 -13.73 23.11
C ILE A 465 40.30 -13.61 23.59
N ALA A 466 41.00 -12.62 23.04
CA ALA A 466 42.38 -12.30 23.38
C ALA A 466 42.41 -11.15 24.39
N ARG A 467 43.07 -11.35 25.53
CA ARG A 467 43.30 -10.28 26.51
C ARG A 467 44.60 -9.57 26.15
N ILE A 468 44.50 -8.34 25.66
CA ILE A 468 45.64 -7.56 25.19
C ILE A 468 46.39 -6.96 26.38
N ASP A 469 45.64 -6.35 27.29
CA ASP A 469 46.13 -5.76 28.54
C ASP A 469 45.05 -5.88 29.64
N ASP A 470 45.20 -5.17 30.75
CA ASP A 470 44.31 -5.33 31.90
C ASP A 470 42.87 -4.89 31.60
N GLU A 471 42.66 -3.94 30.69
CA GLU A 471 41.34 -3.35 30.40
C GLU A 471 40.87 -3.58 28.98
N ARG A 472 41.67 -4.18 28.09
CA ARG A 472 41.33 -4.37 26.68
C ARG A 472 41.33 -5.82 26.23
N PHE A 473 40.24 -6.20 25.58
CA PHE A 473 40.06 -7.48 24.92
C PHE A 473 39.81 -7.28 23.43
N TYR A 474 40.41 -8.16 22.62
CA TYR A 474 40.09 -8.33 21.22
C TYR A 474 39.30 -9.63 21.04
N VAL A 475 38.10 -9.52 20.50
CA VAL A 475 37.12 -10.60 20.40
C VAL A 475 36.75 -10.83 18.96
N THR A 476 36.85 -12.07 18.50
CA THR A 476 36.34 -12.45 17.19
C THR A 476 34.89 -12.92 17.27
N ALA A 477 34.14 -12.76 16.19
CA ALA A 477 32.82 -13.36 15.99
C ALA A 477 32.73 -13.98 14.59
N THR A 478 31.77 -14.86 14.34
CA THR A 478 31.53 -15.40 12.99
C THR A 478 31.25 -14.30 11.98
N SER A 479 31.59 -14.54 10.71
CA SER A 479 31.48 -13.53 9.66
C SER A 479 30.04 -13.05 9.42
N SER A 480 29.06 -13.95 9.52
CA SER A 480 27.64 -13.64 9.36
C SER A 480 27.00 -13.08 10.64
N GLY A 481 27.44 -13.53 11.81
CA GLY A 481 26.85 -13.17 13.11
C GLY A 481 27.36 -11.84 13.68
N ALA A 482 28.57 -11.40 13.30
CA ALA A 482 29.28 -10.26 13.89
C ALA A 482 28.42 -8.98 14.11
N ALA A 483 27.63 -8.58 13.12
CA ALA A 483 26.83 -7.35 13.22
C ALA A 483 25.67 -7.50 14.22
N ALA A 484 25.01 -8.66 14.23
CA ALA A 484 23.92 -8.95 15.15
C ALA A 484 24.47 -9.09 16.59
N PHE A 485 25.57 -9.80 16.76
CA PHE A 485 26.20 -10.01 18.05
C PHE A 485 26.77 -8.72 18.65
N TYR A 486 27.36 -7.84 17.84
CA TYR A 486 27.79 -6.52 18.30
C TYR A 486 26.62 -5.64 18.80
N ARG A 487 25.46 -5.71 18.14
CA ARG A 487 24.25 -5.02 18.62
C ARG A 487 23.75 -5.61 19.93
N GLU A 488 23.84 -6.92 20.08
CA GLU A 488 23.41 -7.61 21.29
C GLU A 488 24.31 -7.28 22.49
N MET A 489 25.63 -7.23 22.29
CA MET A 489 26.55 -6.77 23.33
C MET A 489 26.27 -5.32 23.75
N GLN A 490 25.96 -4.41 22.81
CA GLN A 490 25.56 -3.03 23.16
C GLN A 490 24.30 -3.00 24.00
N ARG A 491 23.28 -3.79 23.64
CA ARG A 491 22.04 -3.91 24.40
C ARG A 491 22.32 -4.35 25.84
N TRP A 492 23.15 -5.38 26.02
CA TRP A 492 23.48 -5.90 27.34
C TRP A 492 24.35 -4.97 28.17
N ALA A 493 25.34 -4.32 27.56
CA ALA A 493 26.16 -3.31 28.23
C ALA A 493 25.28 -2.20 28.82
N GLN A 494 24.25 -1.77 28.07
CA GLN A 494 23.27 -0.79 28.54
C GLN A 494 22.37 -1.34 29.65
N ILE A 495 21.78 -2.52 29.48
CA ILE A 495 20.86 -3.12 30.48
C ILE A 495 21.57 -3.42 31.80
N TRP A 496 22.83 -3.85 31.74
CA TRP A 496 23.62 -4.16 32.93
C TRP A 496 24.40 -2.96 33.48
N GLU A 497 24.28 -1.80 32.85
CA GLU A 497 24.95 -0.54 33.23
C GLU A 497 26.46 -0.73 33.47
N MET A 498 27.12 -1.47 32.58
CA MET A 498 28.54 -1.82 32.75
C MET A 498 29.44 -0.74 32.14
N ASP A 499 30.57 -0.46 32.82
CA ASP A 499 31.57 0.49 32.34
C ASP A 499 32.48 -0.18 31.29
N VAL A 500 31.92 -0.32 30.09
CA VAL A 500 32.58 -0.92 28.92
C VAL A 500 32.37 -0.08 27.67
N THR A 501 33.43 0.05 26.89
CA THR A 501 33.42 0.61 25.53
C THR A 501 33.54 -0.53 24.52
N LEU A 502 32.58 -0.61 23.60
CA LEU A 502 32.53 -1.63 22.54
C LEU A 502 32.86 -1.01 21.18
N VAL A 503 33.97 -1.41 20.56
CA VAL A 503 34.39 -0.92 19.23
C VAL A 503 34.26 -2.04 18.20
N ASN A 504 33.58 -1.77 17.08
CA ASN A 504 33.52 -2.69 15.97
C ASN A 504 34.64 -2.41 14.95
N ALA A 505 35.77 -3.06 15.12
CA ALA A 505 36.94 -2.98 14.24
C ALA A 505 36.83 -3.89 12.99
N THR A 506 35.67 -4.50 12.73
CA THR A 506 35.51 -5.52 11.65
C THR A 506 35.91 -4.99 10.27
N GLY A 507 35.56 -3.75 9.96
CA GLY A 507 35.91 -3.11 8.68
C GLY A 507 37.27 -2.41 8.67
N GLN A 508 37.90 -2.25 9.83
CA GLN A 508 39.17 -1.54 9.98
C GLN A 508 40.38 -2.47 9.83
N LEU A 509 40.23 -3.74 10.24
CA LEU A 509 41.32 -4.70 10.29
C LEU A 509 41.17 -5.76 9.20
N ALA A 510 42.22 -5.99 8.42
CA ALA A 510 42.36 -7.23 7.67
C ALA A 510 42.89 -8.32 8.61
N ALA A 511 42.58 -9.58 8.32
CA ALA A 511 43.06 -10.70 9.13
C ALA A 511 43.39 -11.90 8.25
N MET A 512 44.54 -12.52 8.55
CA MET A 512 45.09 -13.65 7.82
C MET A 512 45.39 -14.77 8.80
N ASN A 513 44.99 -15.99 8.47
CA ASN A 513 45.37 -17.18 9.22
C ASN A 513 46.38 -17.99 8.41
N ILE A 514 47.59 -18.16 8.96
CA ILE A 514 48.66 -18.98 8.41
C ILE A 514 48.69 -20.30 9.21
N ALA A 515 48.37 -21.41 8.55
CA ALA A 515 48.22 -22.71 9.19
C ALA A 515 49.12 -23.78 8.55
N GLY A 516 49.54 -24.77 9.35
CA GLY A 516 50.38 -25.90 8.92
C GLY A 516 51.71 -25.98 9.68
N PRO A 517 52.44 -27.12 9.59
CA PRO A 517 53.71 -27.33 10.30
C PRO A 517 54.79 -26.29 9.94
N HIS A 518 54.76 -25.73 8.72
CA HIS A 518 55.73 -24.72 8.28
C HIS A 518 55.28 -23.26 8.52
N SER A 519 54.13 -23.03 9.16
CA SER A 519 53.58 -21.69 9.43
C SER A 519 54.54 -20.77 10.20
N ARG A 520 55.15 -21.28 11.28
CA ARG A 520 56.14 -20.53 12.08
C ARG A 520 57.34 -20.13 11.25
N MET A 521 57.87 -21.05 10.44
CA MET A 521 59.04 -20.80 9.59
C MET A 521 58.78 -19.64 8.63
N VAL A 522 57.60 -19.61 8.01
CA VAL A 522 57.21 -18.51 7.10
C VAL A 522 57.01 -17.20 7.86
N LEU A 523 56.24 -17.20 8.95
CA LEU A 523 55.91 -15.97 9.68
C LEU A 523 57.14 -15.34 10.35
N GLN A 524 58.10 -16.15 10.82
CA GLN A 524 59.33 -15.66 11.44
C GLN A 524 60.20 -14.82 10.49
N GLN A 525 60.14 -15.08 9.17
CA GLN A 525 60.84 -14.27 8.17
C GLN A 525 60.24 -12.88 7.99
N LEU A 526 58.97 -12.71 8.39
CA LEU A 526 58.21 -11.49 8.20
C LEU A 526 58.03 -10.71 9.51
N ALA A 527 58.12 -11.37 10.66
CA ALA A 527 57.90 -10.76 11.98
C ALA A 527 59.21 -10.34 12.64
N ASP A 528 59.20 -9.19 13.32
CA ASP A 528 60.31 -8.70 14.14
C ASP A 528 60.39 -9.34 15.55
N SER A 529 59.46 -10.24 15.86
CA SER A 529 59.36 -10.93 17.15
C SER A 529 59.86 -12.37 17.09
N ASN A 530 60.40 -12.89 18.20
CA ASN A 530 60.70 -14.32 18.33
C ASN A 530 59.42 -15.16 18.49
N LEU A 531 59.21 -16.09 17.56
CA LEU A 531 58.03 -16.97 17.47
C LEU A 531 58.32 -18.44 17.80
N ASP A 532 59.46 -18.74 18.43
CA ASP A 532 59.73 -20.09 18.92
C ASP A 532 58.67 -20.55 19.95
N ALA A 533 58.64 -21.86 20.22
CA ALA A 533 57.58 -22.46 21.03
C ALA A 533 57.57 -22.00 22.49
N GLU A 534 58.70 -21.55 23.02
CA GLU A 534 58.84 -21.06 24.40
C GLU A 534 58.41 -19.60 24.50
N SER A 535 58.81 -18.79 23.51
CA SER A 535 58.58 -17.35 23.43
C SER A 535 57.18 -17.02 22.95
N PHE A 536 56.54 -17.87 22.13
CA PHE A 536 55.18 -17.69 21.63
C PHE A 536 54.39 -18.99 21.72
N ALA A 537 54.03 -19.33 22.96
CA ALA A 537 53.34 -20.56 23.32
C ALA A 537 51.91 -20.63 22.73
N TYR A 538 51.36 -21.84 22.69
CA TYR A 538 49.98 -22.08 22.26
C TYR A 538 48.97 -21.24 23.06
N LEU A 539 47.98 -20.68 22.38
CA LEU A 539 46.98 -19.75 22.93
C LEU A 539 47.59 -18.47 23.56
N SER A 540 48.66 -17.95 22.98
CA SER A 540 49.19 -16.61 23.29
C SER A 540 48.87 -15.59 22.19
N VAL A 541 48.82 -14.31 22.56
CA VAL A 541 48.64 -13.18 21.66
C VAL A 541 49.78 -12.18 21.88
N ARG A 542 50.26 -11.57 20.79
CA ARG A 542 51.33 -10.57 20.82
C ARG A 542 51.10 -9.53 19.73
N SER A 543 51.49 -8.28 20.03
CA SER A 543 51.64 -7.23 19.04
C SER A 543 53.08 -7.22 18.52
N ALA A 544 53.26 -7.25 17.21
CA ALA A 544 54.57 -7.25 16.54
C ALA A 544 54.45 -6.54 15.19
N ARG A 545 55.58 -6.09 14.63
CA ARG A 545 55.63 -5.58 13.25
C ARG A 545 55.79 -6.78 12.32
N VAL A 546 54.94 -6.88 11.30
CA VAL A 546 54.94 -8.00 10.36
C VAL A 546 54.96 -7.46 8.93
N ALA A 547 55.92 -7.94 8.14
CA ALA A 547 56.13 -7.57 6.74
C ALA A 547 56.41 -6.07 6.49
N GLY A 548 57.08 -5.42 7.44
CA GLY A 548 57.58 -4.04 7.31
C GLY A 548 56.68 -2.97 7.90
#